data_AF-A0A3D1PBT8-F1
#
_entry.id   AF-A0A3D1PBT8-F1
#
_cell.length_a   1.000
_cell.length_b   1.000
_cell.length_c   1.000
_cell.angle_alpha   90.00
_cell.angle_beta   90.00
_cell.angle_gamma   90.00
#
_symmetry.space_group_name_H-M   'P 1'
#
loop_
_entity.id
_entity.type
_entity.pdbx_description
1 polymer ?
#
loop_
_entity_poly.entity_id
_entity_poly.type
_entity_poly.pdbx_seq_one_letter_code
_entity_poly.pdbx_strand_id
1 'polypeptide(L)'
;MKNLLTIVCGSALLALSSGGVAQAAVLGTQEFSNAGGSGDIFKDYQLTLTIGLQSDRYPSNAPLFNGLKVTPADVGRTFTVNADTDPNFNQFVSYLTDGNPDGMLLRTGTGSLGRAGGALGASGNLFGGNPDLAGNRIDSISVQINSMNLDSPGTNPNGDGVWTDESFNATVIVEGEPLNQQSAAPVPEPTSTLGVLAFGMFTTGLIRQRQQRSLHK
;
A
#
# COMPACT_ATOMS: atom_id res chain seq x y z
N MET A 1 -65.12 1.47 -27.29
CA MET A 1 -63.99 2.42 -27.40
C MET A 1 -63.06 2.19 -26.21
N LYS A 2 -61.86 1.67 -26.45
CA LYS A 2 -60.69 1.70 -25.53
C LYS A 2 -59.52 1.06 -26.29
N ASN A 3 -58.73 1.89 -26.95
CA ASN A 3 -57.47 1.48 -27.57
C ASN A 3 -56.37 1.59 -26.52
N LEU A 4 -55.73 0.47 -26.18
CA LEU A 4 -54.62 0.42 -25.24
C LEU A 4 -53.32 0.59 -26.03
N LEU A 5 -52.70 1.77 -25.90
CA LEU A 5 -51.39 2.08 -26.46
C LEU A 5 -50.32 1.52 -25.52
N THR A 6 -49.56 0.52 -25.96
CA THR A 6 -48.43 -0.04 -25.21
C THR A 6 -47.17 0.71 -25.62
N ILE A 7 -46.61 1.51 -24.72
CA ILE A 7 -45.33 2.20 -24.89
C ILE A 7 -44.24 1.27 -24.33
N VAL A 8 -43.35 0.79 -25.20
CA VAL A 8 -42.15 0.04 -24.82
C VAL A 8 -41.04 1.06 -24.54
N CYS A 9 -40.76 1.33 -23.26
CA CYS A 9 -39.56 2.05 -22.85
C CYS A 9 -38.34 1.12 -22.98
N GLY A 10 -37.49 1.38 -23.98
CA GLY A 10 -36.17 0.76 -24.06
C GLY A 10 -35.23 1.39 -23.04
N SER A 11 -34.78 0.60 -22.06
CA SER A 11 -33.77 1.02 -21.09
C SER A 11 -32.40 1.04 -21.76
N ALA A 12 -31.83 2.24 -21.95
CA ALA A 12 -30.42 2.39 -22.31
C ALA A 12 -29.57 2.14 -21.05
N LEU A 13 -28.83 1.04 -21.03
CA LEU A 13 -27.89 0.72 -19.97
C LEU A 13 -26.58 1.50 -20.23
N LEU A 14 -26.40 2.64 -19.56
CA LEU A 14 -25.09 3.31 -19.51
C LEU A 14 -24.18 2.52 -18.58
N ALA A 15 -23.20 1.82 -19.13
CA ALA A 15 -22.08 1.28 -18.37
C ALA A 15 -21.11 2.44 -18.04
N LEU A 16 -21.14 2.92 -16.79
CA LEU A 16 -20.06 3.76 -16.26
C LEU A 16 -18.85 2.86 -16.00
N SER A 17 -17.77 3.04 -16.75
CA SER A 17 -16.48 2.44 -16.40
C SER A 17 -15.95 3.13 -15.15
N SER A 18 -16.01 2.45 -14.01
CA SER A 18 -15.31 2.87 -12.80
C SER A 18 -13.82 2.79 -13.06
N GLY A 19 -13.14 3.94 -13.19
CA GLY A 19 -11.68 3.99 -13.16
C GLY A 19 -11.19 3.39 -11.86
N GLY A 20 -10.66 2.17 -11.92
CA GLY A 20 -10.05 1.51 -10.78
C GLY A 20 -8.85 2.33 -10.36
N VAL A 21 -8.90 2.94 -9.18
CA VAL A 21 -7.71 3.52 -8.55
C VAL A 21 -6.77 2.35 -8.32
N ALA A 22 -5.60 2.35 -8.96
CA ALA A 22 -4.58 1.33 -8.71
C ALA A 22 -4.27 1.37 -7.22
N GLN A 23 -4.60 0.28 -6.51
CA GLN A 23 -4.25 0.14 -5.11
C GLN A 23 -2.75 -0.16 -5.04
N ALA A 24 -2.01 0.59 -4.22
CA ALA A 24 -0.59 0.33 -3.98
C ALA A 24 -0.39 -1.14 -3.58
N ALA A 25 0.53 -1.82 -4.26
CA ALA A 25 0.85 -3.21 -3.97
C ALA A 25 1.88 -3.27 -2.85
N VAL A 26 1.82 -4.33 -2.04
CA VAL A 26 2.89 -4.62 -1.07
C VAL A 26 4.12 -5.08 -1.85
N LEU A 27 5.13 -4.22 -1.91
CA LEU A 27 6.43 -4.52 -2.54
C LEU A 27 7.27 -5.40 -1.62
N GLY A 28 7.06 -5.29 -0.31
CA GLY A 28 7.30 -6.40 0.62
C GLY A 28 7.44 -6.01 2.08
N THR A 29 7.91 -6.99 2.85
CA THR A 29 7.75 -7.01 4.31
C THR A 29 8.97 -7.59 5.02
N GLN A 30 9.27 -7.09 6.22
CA GLN A 30 10.26 -7.68 7.11
C GLN A 30 9.84 -7.59 8.56
N GLU A 31 9.99 -8.71 9.24
CA GLU A 31 9.78 -8.81 10.67
C GLU A 31 11.08 -8.49 11.43
N PHE A 32 10.95 -7.73 12.50
CA PHE A 32 12.01 -7.36 13.43
C PHE A 32 11.59 -7.81 14.82
N SER A 33 12.49 -8.48 15.55
CA SER A 33 12.22 -8.97 16.89
C SER A 33 13.39 -8.73 17.83
N ASN A 34 13.10 -8.38 19.07
CA ASN A 34 14.05 -8.36 20.18
C ASN A 34 13.40 -8.90 21.45
N ALA A 35 14.21 -9.49 22.33
CA ALA A 35 13.85 -9.79 23.70
C ALA A 35 15.09 -9.69 24.58
N GLY A 36 14.92 -9.21 25.80
CA GLY A 36 16.02 -9.02 26.73
C GLY A 36 15.58 -8.33 28.01
N GLY A 37 16.52 -7.67 28.65
CA GLY A 37 16.24 -6.80 29.77
C GLY A 37 17.21 -5.64 29.81
N SER A 38 16.78 -4.56 30.44
CA SER A 38 17.52 -3.30 30.51
C SER A 38 17.61 -2.83 31.96
N GLY A 39 18.76 -2.29 32.33
CA GLY A 39 19.04 -1.74 33.67
C GLY A 39 18.41 -0.36 33.92
N ASP A 40 17.29 -0.08 33.25
CA ASP A 40 16.51 1.15 33.35
C ASP A 40 15.01 0.78 33.46
N ILE A 41 14.19 1.71 33.98
CA ILE A 41 12.73 1.59 34.02
C ILE A 41 12.12 2.49 32.94
N PHE A 42 11.36 1.90 32.01
CA PHE A 42 10.67 2.63 30.94
C PHE A 42 9.35 1.96 30.57
N LYS A 43 8.50 2.71 29.86
CA LYS A 43 7.13 2.29 29.49
C LYS A 43 6.85 2.46 28.00
N ASP A 44 7.81 2.98 27.26
CA ASP A 44 7.71 3.25 25.83
C ASP A 44 9.04 2.96 25.12
N TYR A 45 8.95 2.67 23.84
CA TYR A 45 10.04 2.79 22.89
C TYR A 45 9.84 3.99 22.00
N GLN A 46 10.95 4.64 21.63
CA GLN A 46 11.03 5.52 20.48
C GLN A 46 11.53 4.70 19.29
N LEU A 47 10.67 4.49 18.29
CA LEU A 47 11.03 3.82 17.06
C LEU A 47 11.78 4.77 16.14
N THR A 48 12.71 4.25 15.36
CA THR A 48 13.31 4.98 14.24
C THR A 48 13.73 3.98 13.18
N LEU A 49 13.26 4.17 11.95
CA LEU A 49 13.65 3.35 10.81
C LEU A 49 14.73 4.08 10.02
N THR A 50 15.84 3.40 9.75
CA THR A 50 17.01 3.98 9.08
C THR A 50 17.52 3.05 7.98
N ILE A 51 18.23 3.61 7.01
CA ILE A 51 19.01 2.84 6.05
C ILE A 51 20.43 2.65 6.61
N GLY A 52 20.94 1.42 6.55
CA GLY A 52 22.33 1.07 6.82
C GLY A 52 23.06 0.84 5.51
N LEU A 53 23.98 1.74 5.19
CA LEU A 53 24.82 1.61 4.00
C LEU A 53 25.94 0.59 4.27
N GLN A 54 26.40 -0.17 3.26
CA GLN A 54 27.44 -1.23 3.39
C GLN A 54 28.75 -0.81 4.11
N SER A 55 29.00 0.48 4.30
CA SER A 55 30.22 1.00 4.92
C SER A 55 30.13 1.27 6.43
N ASP A 56 29.05 0.83 7.10
CA ASP A 56 28.83 0.89 8.56
C ASP A 56 28.93 2.28 9.21
N ARG A 57 29.18 3.36 8.46
CA ARG A 57 29.61 4.61 9.09
C ARG A 57 28.52 5.57 9.49
N TYR A 58 27.34 5.57 8.88
CA TYR A 58 26.26 6.45 9.34
C TYR A 58 24.89 5.84 9.00
N PRO A 59 23.95 5.72 9.96
CA PRO A 59 22.54 5.59 9.59
C PRO A 59 22.18 6.77 8.68
N SER A 60 21.32 6.55 7.68
CA SER A 60 20.91 7.62 6.78
C SER A 60 20.48 8.87 7.56
N ASN A 61 20.86 10.04 7.04
CA ASN A 61 20.42 11.35 7.49
C ASN A 61 18.92 11.61 7.26
N ALA A 62 18.17 10.61 6.80
CA ALA A 62 16.76 10.67 6.51
C ALA A 62 15.99 9.59 7.31
N PRO A 63 16.04 9.57 8.66
CA PRO A 63 15.30 8.60 9.45
C PRO A 63 13.79 8.79 9.28
N LEU A 64 13.05 7.69 9.21
CA LEU A 64 11.59 7.69 9.29
C LEU A 64 11.14 7.37 10.71
N PHE A 65 9.92 7.80 11.04
CA PHE A 65 9.30 7.60 12.35
C PHE A 65 10.10 8.23 13.50
N ASN A 66 10.94 9.23 13.23
CA ASN A 66 11.79 9.84 14.25
C ASN A 66 10.95 10.41 15.40
N GLY A 67 11.13 9.88 16.61
CA GLY A 67 10.37 10.27 17.79
C GLY A 67 9.00 9.60 17.93
N LEU A 68 8.63 8.64 17.06
CA LEU A 68 7.43 7.83 17.23
C LEU A 68 7.54 7.02 18.52
N LYS A 69 6.70 7.36 19.50
CA LYS A 69 6.59 6.60 20.74
C LYS A 69 5.55 5.50 20.61
N VAL A 70 5.94 4.29 20.99
CA VAL A 70 5.05 3.13 21.04
C VAL A 70 5.09 2.48 22.42
N THR A 71 3.95 1.95 22.82
CA THR A 71 3.71 1.32 24.12
C THR A 71 3.04 -0.04 23.91
N PRO A 72 2.90 -0.87 24.97
CA PRO A 72 2.14 -2.12 24.86
C PRO A 72 0.68 -1.92 24.41
N ALA A 73 0.10 -0.73 24.61
CA ALA A 73 -1.25 -0.40 24.13
C ALA A 73 -1.34 -0.21 22.60
N ASP A 74 -0.20 -0.14 21.90
CA ASP A 74 -0.11 0.01 20.45
C ASP A 74 0.01 -1.33 19.72
N VAL A 75 0.03 -2.46 20.43
CA VAL A 75 0.04 -3.79 19.80
C VAL A 75 -1.17 -3.95 18.88
N GLY A 76 -0.91 -4.40 17.65
CA GLY A 76 -1.88 -4.49 16.56
C GLY A 76 -2.05 -3.21 15.74
N ARG A 77 -1.48 -2.07 16.17
CA ARG A 77 -1.53 -0.82 15.39
C ARG A 77 -0.47 -0.81 14.30
N THR A 78 -0.80 -0.11 13.21
CA THR A 78 0.09 0.18 12.10
C THR A 78 0.30 1.68 12.00
N PHE A 79 1.56 2.09 11.93
CA PHE A 79 1.98 3.47 11.72
C PHE A 79 2.52 3.61 10.32
N THR A 80 1.98 4.53 9.53
CA THR A 80 2.33 4.70 8.11
C THR A 80 2.90 6.08 7.88
N VAL A 81 3.97 6.17 7.09
CA VAL A 81 4.51 7.42 6.58
C VAL A 81 4.57 7.40 5.05
N ASN A 82 4.41 8.58 4.46
CA ASN A 82 4.59 8.86 3.04
C ASN A 82 5.20 10.26 2.86
N ALA A 83 5.31 10.71 1.60
CA ALA A 83 5.87 12.01 1.23
C ALA A 83 5.13 13.21 1.85
N ASP A 84 3.86 13.07 2.21
CA ASP A 84 3.05 14.14 2.79
C ASP A 84 3.18 14.21 4.32
N THR A 85 3.48 13.08 4.98
CA THR A 85 3.49 12.97 6.44
C THR A 85 4.88 13.00 7.07
N ASP A 86 5.93 12.64 6.33
CA ASP A 86 7.31 12.64 6.83
C ASP A 86 8.25 13.35 5.84
N PRO A 87 8.90 14.46 6.24
CA PRO A 87 9.75 15.24 5.35
C PRO A 87 10.99 14.47 4.88
N ASN A 88 11.39 13.41 5.58
CA ASN A 88 12.53 12.58 5.20
C ASN A 88 12.16 11.47 4.22
N PHE A 89 10.86 11.24 3.96
CA PHE A 89 10.37 10.11 3.16
C PHE A 89 11.02 10.02 1.79
N ASN A 90 11.00 11.11 1.01
CA ASN A 90 11.55 11.09 -0.35
C ASN A 90 13.05 10.79 -0.37
N GLN A 91 13.80 11.28 0.62
CA GLN A 91 15.23 10.99 0.73
C GLN A 91 15.47 9.55 1.18
N PHE A 92 14.68 9.02 2.11
CA PHE A 92 14.74 7.62 2.50
C PHE A 92 14.47 6.69 1.31
N VAL A 93 13.40 6.95 0.55
CA VAL A 93 13.06 6.21 -0.67
C VAL A 93 14.19 6.31 -1.70
N SER A 94 14.83 7.47 -1.85
CA SER A 94 15.92 7.63 -2.81
C SER A 94 17.08 6.67 -2.55
N TYR A 95 17.38 6.35 -1.29
CA TYR A 95 18.39 5.33 -0.94
C TYR A 95 17.88 3.92 -1.23
N LEU A 96 16.63 3.62 -0.85
CA LEU A 96 16.03 2.29 -1.04
C LEU A 96 15.86 1.89 -2.52
N THR A 97 15.98 2.83 -3.46
CA THR A 97 15.77 2.60 -4.90
C THR A 97 16.96 3.00 -5.77
N ASP A 98 18.14 3.21 -5.20
CA ASP A 98 19.30 3.78 -5.91
C ASP A 98 20.11 2.78 -6.75
N GLY A 99 19.72 1.49 -6.76
CA GLY A 99 20.50 0.45 -7.44
C GLY A 99 21.55 -0.23 -6.56
N ASN A 100 21.74 0.22 -5.31
CA ASN A 100 22.76 -0.28 -4.41
C ASN A 100 22.19 -1.19 -3.31
N PRO A 101 23.00 -2.17 -2.86
CA PRO A 101 22.72 -2.97 -1.68
C PRO A 101 22.74 -2.20 -0.37
N ASP A 102 21.59 -1.69 0.01
CA ASP A 102 21.36 -0.99 1.26
C ASP A 102 20.59 -1.85 2.27
N GLY A 103 20.96 -1.85 3.55
CA GLY A 103 20.19 -2.51 4.60
C GLY A 103 19.14 -1.59 5.20
N MET A 104 18.08 -2.15 5.76
CA MET A 104 17.15 -1.40 6.62
C MET A 104 17.32 -1.81 8.07
N LEU A 105 17.35 -0.84 8.98
CA LEU A 105 17.45 -1.07 10.42
C LEU A 105 16.29 -0.37 11.13
N LEU A 106 15.52 -1.15 11.87
CA LEU A 106 14.54 -0.63 12.83
C LEU A 106 15.21 -0.53 14.20
N ARG A 107 15.44 0.69 14.66
CA ARG A 107 16.04 0.99 15.96
C ARG A 107 14.94 1.30 16.97
N THR A 108 15.13 0.87 18.21
CA THR A 108 14.37 1.39 19.35
C THR A 108 15.30 2.12 20.30
N GLY A 109 14.81 3.20 20.89
CA GLY A 109 15.44 3.90 22.00
C GLY A 109 14.48 3.98 23.17
N THR A 110 15.00 4.10 24.39
CA THR A 110 14.19 4.34 25.58
C THR A 110 14.18 5.84 25.88
N GLY A 111 13.00 6.40 26.11
CA GLY A 111 12.79 7.85 26.13
C GLY A 111 13.30 8.63 27.34
N SER A 112 14.17 8.06 28.18
CA SER A 112 14.69 8.73 29.36
C SER A 112 16.19 8.47 29.53
N LEU A 113 16.96 9.56 29.59
CA LEU A 113 18.31 9.67 30.16
C LEU A 113 19.54 9.39 29.28
N GLY A 114 19.64 9.90 28.05
CA GLY A 114 20.97 10.20 27.43
C GLY A 114 22.01 9.07 27.38
N ARG A 115 21.59 7.84 27.64
CA ARG A 115 22.33 6.61 27.60
C ARG A 115 21.81 5.90 26.37
N ALA A 116 22.74 5.43 25.55
CA ALA A 116 22.46 4.79 24.30
C ALA A 116 21.42 3.68 24.52
N GLY A 117 20.16 3.97 24.18
CA GLY A 117 19.15 2.93 24.04
C GLY A 117 19.75 1.88 23.13
N GLY A 118 19.78 0.63 23.62
CA GLY A 118 20.35 -0.48 22.90
C GLY A 118 19.79 -0.44 21.48
N ALA A 119 20.65 -0.21 20.49
CA ALA A 119 20.21 -0.32 19.13
C ALA A 119 19.64 -1.74 19.00
N LEU A 120 18.36 -1.87 18.66
CA LEU A 120 17.87 -3.11 18.10
C LEU A 120 18.57 -3.26 16.76
N GLY A 121 19.77 -3.81 16.79
CA GLY A 121 20.44 -4.33 15.61
C GLY A 121 19.75 -5.61 15.21
N ALA A 122 18.44 -5.56 14.92
CA ALA A 122 17.90 -6.52 13.98
C ALA A 122 18.40 -6.03 12.61
N SER A 123 19.66 -6.38 12.30
CA SER A 123 20.18 -6.41 10.94
C SER A 123 19.53 -7.60 10.23
N GLY A 124 18.21 -7.54 10.10
CA GLY A 124 17.48 -8.33 9.14
C GLY A 124 17.51 -7.55 7.85
N ASN A 125 18.28 -8.03 6.86
CA ASN A 125 18.16 -7.49 5.52
C ASN A 125 16.71 -7.69 5.09
N LEU A 126 15.95 -6.61 4.96
CA LEU A 126 14.72 -6.62 4.18
C LEU A 126 15.05 -7.34 2.86
N PHE A 127 14.18 -8.26 2.43
CA PHE A 127 14.37 -9.01 1.18
C PHE A 127 15.65 -9.89 1.08
N GLY A 128 16.24 -10.31 2.19
CA GLY A 128 17.21 -11.42 2.18
C GLY A 128 18.62 -11.08 1.71
N GLY A 129 19.04 -9.82 1.76
CA GLY A 129 20.47 -9.46 1.57
C GLY A 129 20.73 -8.15 0.85
N ASN A 130 19.71 -7.62 0.17
CA ASN A 130 19.83 -6.46 -0.69
C ASN A 130 18.42 -5.95 -1.09
N PRO A 131 17.72 -5.23 -0.21
CA PRO A 131 16.42 -4.61 -0.49
C PRO A 131 16.54 -3.41 -1.43
N ASP A 132 17.25 -3.55 -2.54
CA ASP A 132 17.16 -2.55 -3.59
C ASP A 132 15.79 -2.70 -4.29
N LEU A 133 14.94 -1.70 -4.10
CA LEU A 133 13.64 -1.58 -4.73
C LEU A 133 13.70 -0.75 -6.02
N ALA A 134 14.89 -0.61 -6.63
CA ALA A 134 15.05 0.03 -7.92
C ALA A 134 14.00 -0.44 -8.94
N GLY A 135 13.49 0.52 -9.72
CA GLY A 135 12.41 0.27 -10.67
C GLY A 135 11.00 0.30 -10.08
N ASN A 136 10.84 0.60 -8.78
CA ASN A 136 9.55 0.81 -8.14
C ASN A 136 9.37 2.26 -7.67
N ARG A 137 8.13 2.76 -7.71
CA ARG A 137 7.70 3.93 -6.94
C ARG A 137 7.24 3.41 -5.58
N ILE A 138 7.76 4.01 -4.51
CA ILE A 138 7.30 3.72 -3.15
C ILE A 138 6.27 4.76 -2.75
N ASP A 139 5.08 4.31 -2.36
CA ASP A 139 3.97 5.16 -1.95
C ASP A 139 3.95 5.38 -0.44
N SER A 140 4.19 4.32 0.32
CA SER A 140 4.16 4.34 1.78
C SER A 140 5.09 3.31 2.39
N ILE A 141 5.56 3.62 3.60
CA ILE A 141 6.27 2.69 4.47
C ILE A 141 5.54 2.65 5.79
N SER A 142 5.25 1.44 6.26
CA SER A 142 4.49 1.21 7.49
C SER A 142 5.28 0.36 8.48
N VAL A 143 5.03 0.56 9.77
CA VAL A 143 5.47 -0.31 10.86
C VAL A 143 4.23 -0.80 11.60
N GLN A 144 3.99 -2.10 11.58
CA GLN A 144 2.98 -2.77 12.40
C GLN A 144 3.62 -3.31 13.68
N ILE A 145 3.05 -3.00 14.83
CA ILE A 145 3.50 -3.54 16.12
C ILE A 145 2.80 -4.88 16.36
N ASN A 146 3.52 -5.98 16.24
CA ASN A 146 2.94 -7.32 16.32
C ASN A 146 2.84 -7.78 17.78
N SER A 147 3.88 -7.52 18.57
CA SER A 147 3.87 -7.78 20.01
C SER A 147 4.82 -6.84 20.74
N MET A 148 4.49 -6.54 22.00
CA MET A 148 5.34 -5.76 22.88
C MET A 148 5.00 -6.10 24.33
N ASN A 149 6.03 -6.41 25.12
CA ASN A 149 5.94 -6.54 26.55
C ASN A 149 7.03 -5.70 27.19
N LEU A 150 6.65 -4.86 28.15
CA LEU A 150 7.55 -4.07 28.99
C LEU A 150 7.13 -4.27 30.44
N ASP A 151 7.88 -5.08 31.17
CA ASP A 151 7.59 -5.38 32.57
C ASP A 151 8.58 -4.68 33.50
N SER A 152 8.05 -3.85 34.40
CA SER A 152 8.81 -2.90 35.23
C SER A 152 8.19 -2.75 36.62
N PRO A 153 8.91 -3.09 37.71
CA PRO A 153 10.21 -3.77 37.70
C PRO A 153 10.05 -5.22 37.21
N GLY A 154 10.93 -5.64 36.29
CA GLY A 154 11.01 -7.03 35.84
C GLY A 154 11.78 -7.90 36.84
N THR A 155 12.52 -8.88 36.32
CA THR A 155 13.26 -9.91 37.06
C THR A 155 14.27 -9.34 38.06
N ASN A 156 14.77 -8.12 37.83
CA ASN A 156 15.65 -7.39 38.76
C ASN A 156 16.92 -8.18 39.18
N PRO A 157 17.80 -8.54 38.24
CA PRO A 157 18.99 -9.37 38.50
C PRO A 157 19.99 -8.71 39.46
N ASN A 158 19.95 -7.38 39.58
CA ASN A 158 20.84 -6.61 40.46
C ASN A 158 20.26 -6.42 41.88
N GLY A 159 18.99 -6.77 42.11
CA GLY A 159 18.33 -6.62 43.41
C GLY A 159 18.05 -5.17 43.83
N ASP A 160 18.21 -4.19 42.94
CA ASP A 160 18.06 -2.75 43.21
C ASP A 160 16.67 -2.19 42.82
N GLY A 161 15.86 -2.99 42.11
CA GLY A 161 14.52 -2.62 41.67
C GLY A 161 14.51 -1.84 40.35
N VAL A 162 15.67 -1.71 39.69
CA VAL A 162 15.83 -0.95 38.44
C VAL A 162 16.13 -1.94 37.31
N TRP A 163 15.06 -2.54 36.79
CA TRP A 163 15.15 -3.46 35.66
C TRP A 163 13.83 -3.51 34.90
N THR A 164 13.91 -3.50 33.57
CA THR A 164 12.77 -3.80 32.69
C THR A 164 13.05 -5.08 31.93
N ASP A 165 12.15 -6.07 32.04
CA ASP A 165 12.14 -7.19 31.09
C ASP A 165 11.35 -6.76 29.85
N GLU A 166 11.94 -6.98 28.68
CA GLU A 166 11.40 -6.47 27.42
C GLU A 166 11.31 -7.55 26.34
N SER A 167 10.23 -7.48 25.55
CA SER A 167 10.15 -8.13 24.25
C SER A 167 9.40 -7.25 23.27
N PHE A 168 9.82 -7.28 22.01
CA PHE A 168 9.27 -6.43 20.96
C PHE A 168 9.31 -7.17 19.62
N ASN A 169 8.22 -7.10 18.88
CA ASN A 169 8.13 -7.61 17.53
C ASN A 169 7.34 -6.63 16.65
N ALA A 170 7.86 -6.33 15.47
CA ALA A 170 7.21 -5.45 14.52
C ALA A 170 7.48 -5.87 13.07
N THR A 171 6.54 -5.57 12.18
CA THR A 171 6.70 -5.77 10.73
C THR A 171 6.81 -4.43 10.04
N VAL A 172 7.89 -4.21 9.29
CA VAL A 172 7.99 -3.14 8.30
C VAL A 172 7.32 -3.61 7.01
N ILE A 173 6.49 -2.77 6.41
CA ILE A 173 5.77 -3.01 5.16
C ILE A 173 6.09 -1.87 4.21
N VAL A 174 6.53 -2.19 2.99
CA VAL A 174 6.77 -1.22 1.92
C VAL A 174 5.72 -1.41 0.83
N GLU A 175 4.99 -0.35 0.52
CA GLU A 175 3.92 -0.35 -0.47
C GLU A 175 4.25 0.61 -1.61
N GLY A 176 3.84 0.24 -2.82
CA GLY A 176 4.12 1.01 -4.03
C GLY A 176 3.71 0.29 -5.30
N GLU A 177 4.33 0.66 -6.41
CA GLU A 177 4.10 0.02 -7.70
C GLU A 177 5.36 0.00 -8.57
N PRO A 178 5.52 -0.98 -9.48
CA PRO A 178 6.59 -0.94 -10.46
C PRO A 178 6.44 0.29 -11.37
N LEU A 179 7.51 1.06 -11.58
CA LEU A 179 7.52 2.21 -12.50
C LEU A 179 7.15 1.81 -13.94
N ASN A 180 7.41 0.55 -14.30
CA ASN A 180 7.15 -0.01 -15.63
C ASN A 180 5.66 -0.37 -15.84
N GLN A 181 4.85 -0.30 -14.78
CA GLN A 181 3.41 -0.57 -14.80
C GLN A 181 2.57 0.69 -14.66
N GLN A 182 3.18 1.87 -14.74
CA GLN A 182 2.44 3.12 -14.82
C GLN A 182 1.50 3.02 -16.03
N SER A 183 0.21 2.85 -15.72
CA SER A 183 -0.79 2.26 -16.59
C SER A 183 -0.63 2.81 -18.00
N ALA A 184 -0.35 1.91 -18.96
CA ALA A 184 -0.54 2.25 -20.37
C ALA A 184 -1.93 2.89 -20.43
N ALA A 185 -1.98 4.19 -20.75
CA ALA A 185 -3.23 4.94 -20.80
C ALA A 185 -4.22 4.04 -21.54
N PRO A 186 -5.43 3.79 -20.99
CA PRO A 186 -6.37 2.86 -21.59
C PRO A 186 -6.47 3.25 -23.05
N VAL A 187 -5.92 2.39 -23.92
CA VAL A 187 -5.90 2.66 -25.36
C VAL A 187 -7.37 2.83 -25.68
N PRO A 188 -7.81 4.02 -26.13
CA PRO A 188 -9.20 4.20 -26.47
C PRO A 188 -9.50 3.11 -27.48
N GLU A 189 -10.39 2.17 -27.13
CA GLU A 189 -10.81 1.19 -28.12
C GLU A 189 -11.26 2.01 -29.31
N PRO A 190 -10.78 1.73 -30.54
CA PRO A 190 -11.26 2.44 -31.70
C PRO A 190 -12.75 2.29 -31.64
N THR A 191 -13.46 3.40 -31.44
CA THR A 191 -14.91 3.48 -31.47
C THR A 191 -15.27 2.90 -32.81
N SER A 192 -15.56 1.60 -32.81
CA SER A 192 -15.83 0.83 -33.99
C SER A 192 -17.16 1.41 -34.39
N THR A 193 -17.05 2.36 -35.30
CA THR A 193 -18.13 3.11 -35.88
C THR A 193 -18.94 2.05 -36.56
N LEU A 194 -19.92 1.52 -35.84
CA LEU A 194 -20.99 0.69 -36.35
C LEU A 194 -21.77 1.60 -37.29
N GLY A 195 -21.21 1.77 -38.49
CA GLY A 195 -21.92 2.14 -39.68
C GLY A 195 -22.89 1.01 -40.00
N VAL A 196 -23.98 0.95 -39.25
CA VAL A 196 -25.18 0.27 -39.71
C VAL A 196 -25.85 1.23 -40.68
N LEU A 197 -25.49 1.00 -41.94
CA LEU A 197 -26.20 1.32 -43.17
C LEU A 197 -27.70 1.56 -42.96
N ALA A 198 -28.11 2.81 -42.75
CA ALA A 198 -29.47 3.25 -43.07
C ALA A 198 -29.51 3.64 -44.55
N PHE A 199 -29.27 2.66 -45.44
CA PHE A 199 -29.58 2.80 -46.86
C PHE A 199 -31.10 2.68 -47.03
N GLY A 200 -31.64 3.61 -47.81
CA GLY A 200 -33.05 3.98 -47.79
C GLY A 200 -34.03 2.91 -48.25
N MET A 201 -35.25 2.99 -47.71
CA MET A 201 -36.45 2.56 -48.41
C MET A 201 -37.29 3.80 -48.72
N PHE A 202 -37.05 4.36 -49.90
CA PHE A 202 -37.96 5.27 -50.58
C PHE A 202 -38.62 4.51 -51.73
N THR A 203 -39.96 4.51 -51.77
CA THR A 203 -40.84 4.28 -52.94
C THR A 203 -40.87 2.83 -53.47
N THR A 204 -41.97 2.19 -53.85
CA THR A 204 -43.21 2.60 -54.51
C THR A 204 -44.28 1.54 -54.22
N GLY A 205 -45.46 1.97 -53.76
CA GLY A 205 -46.65 1.12 -53.68
C GLY A 205 -47.67 1.61 -54.69
N LEU A 206 -47.74 0.98 -55.86
CA LEU A 206 -48.88 1.07 -56.79
C LEU A 206 -48.75 0.01 -57.91
N ILE A 207 -49.90 -0.52 -58.33
CA ILE A 207 -50.18 -1.37 -59.52
C ILE A 207 -50.09 -2.89 -59.22
N ARG A 208 -51.18 -3.63 -58.91
CA ARG A 208 -52.39 -4.01 -59.68
C ARG A 208 -52.17 -5.19 -60.64
N GLN A 209 -52.58 -6.40 -60.25
CA GLN A 209 -53.21 -7.41 -61.13
C GLN A 209 -53.82 -8.54 -60.28
N ARG A 210 -55.15 -8.57 -60.05
CA ARG A 210 -56.16 -9.33 -60.83
C ARG A 210 -55.70 -10.73 -61.23
N GLN A 211 -56.24 -11.74 -60.55
CA GLN A 211 -57.04 -12.84 -61.14
C GLN A 211 -57.43 -13.84 -60.06
N GLN A 212 -58.73 -14.08 -59.85
CA GLN A 212 -59.46 -15.35 -59.54
C GLN A 212 -60.94 -14.93 -59.40
N ARG A 213 -61.83 -15.01 -60.39
CA ARG A 213 -62.48 -16.18 -61.02
C ARG A 213 -63.04 -17.20 -60.01
N SER A 214 -64.33 -17.08 -59.72
CA SER A 214 -65.26 -18.12 -59.24
C SER A 214 -66.67 -17.50 -59.29
N LEU A 215 -67.44 -17.62 -60.38
CA LEU A 215 -68.48 -18.64 -60.61
C LEU A 215 -69.25 -18.99 -59.34
N HIS A 216 -70.51 -18.56 -59.22
CA HIS A 216 -71.65 -19.35 -58.73
C HIS A 216 -72.96 -18.55 -58.91
N LYS A 217 -73.84 -19.13 -59.74
CA LYS A 217 -75.31 -18.99 -59.82
C LYS A 217 -75.92 -17.67 -60.31
#